data_AF-A0A1B1A719-F1
#
_entry.id   AF-A0A1B1A719-F1
#
_cell.length_a   1.000
_cell.length_b   1.000
_cell.length_c   1.000
_cell.angle_alpha   90.00
_cell.angle_beta   90.00
_cell.angle_gamma   90.00
#
_symmetry.space_group_name_H-M   'P 1'
#
loop_
_entity.id
_entity.type
_entity.pdbx_description
1 polymer ?
#
loop_
_entity_poly.entity_id
_entity_poly.type
_entity_poly.pdbx_seq_one_letter_code
_entity_poly.pdbx_strand_id
1 'polypeptide(L)'
;MGFEPNTVGGWFDLNQNIMHRMGEDERKTKKRRTPAPIPRKLAAHLRRWRAQGCIWAIEYDGARVANVKRAFASAVNAAELSGVTPHTLKHTAITWALQRGVSTWDAAGFFSTSQETIEKVYGHHAPDYMQSARDAMDRVSRG
;
A
#
# COMPACT_ATOMS: atom_id res chain seq x y z
N MET A 1 1.36 -13.00 4.89
CA MET A 1 1.14 -12.39 6.21
C MET A 1 0.14 -13.25 6.95
N GLY A 2 0.42 -13.55 8.22
CA GLY A 2 -0.45 -14.36 9.07
C GLY A 2 -1.52 -13.53 9.77
N PHE A 3 -2.42 -14.18 10.50
CA PHE A 3 -3.36 -13.52 11.41
C PHE A 3 -2.83 -13.37 12.84
N GLU A 4 -1.65 -13.91 13.13
CA GLU A 4 -0.98 -13.87 14.43
C GLU A 4 0.49 -13.42 14.26
N PRO A 5 1.10 -12.84 15.32
CA PRO A 5 2.53 -12.55 15.35
C PRO A 5 3.36 -13.78 14.99
N ASN A 6 4.42 -13.58 14.20
CA ASN A 6 5.28 -14.66 13.74
C ASN A 6 6.67 -14.14 13.35
N THR A 7 7.61 -15.06 13.18
CA THR A 7 9.02 -14.76 12.88
C THR A 7 9.32 -14.72 11.38
N VAL A 8 8.41 -15.19 10.53
CA VAL A 8 8.63 -15.38 9.09
C VAL A 8 8.14 -14.22 8.22
N GLY A 9 7.45 -13.23 8.80
CA GLY A 9 7.06 -12.01 8.12
C GLY A 9 5.90 -11.27 8.80
N GLY A 10 5.33 -10.30 8.08
CA GLY A 10 4.23 -9.49 8.61
C GLY A 10 2.96 -10.27 8.99
N TRP A 11 2.09 -9.62 9.75
CA TRP A 11 0.83 -10.18 10.25
C TRP A 11 -0.26 -9.10 10.38
N PHE A 12 -1.50 -9.53 10.50
CA PHE A 12 -2.67 -8.66 10.63
C PHE A 12 -3.27 -8.72 12.03
N ASP A 13 -3.20 -7.62 12.76
CA ASP A 13 -3.98 -7.41 13.99
C ASP A 13 -5.40 -6.99 13.61
N LEU A 14 -6.34 -7.94 13.63
CA LEU A 14 -7.74 -7.66 13.30
C LEU A 14 -8.53 -7.00 14.45
N ASN A 15 -7.99 -7.00 15.67
CA ASN A 15 -8.57 -6.33 16.83
C ASN A 15 -8.25 -4.84 16.77
N GLN A 16 -6.99 -4.49 16.53
CA GLN A 16 -6.54 -3.10 16.38
C GLN A 16 -6.70 -2.55 14.96
N ASN A 17 -7.05 -3.39 13.98
CA ASN A 17 -7.07 -3.06 12.54
C ASN A 17 -5.71 -2.55 12.03
N ILE A 18 -4.62 -3.18 12.45
CA ILE A 18 -3.24 -2.82 12.06
C ILE A 18 -2.61 -3.95 11.26
N MET A 19 -1.97 -3.59 10.14
CA MET A 19 -1.12 -4.49 9.35
C MET A 19 0.35 -4.25 9.75
N HIS A 20 0.91 -5.21 10.47
CA HIS A 20 2.35 -5.27 10.75
C HIS A 20 3.06 -5.84 9.52
N ARG A 21 4.04 -5.11 8.98
CA ARG A 21 4.69 -5.46 7.72
C ARG A 21 6.01 -6.23 7.88
N MET A 22 6.36 -6.54 9.12
CA MET A 22 7.56 -7.27 9.52
C MET A 22 7.19 -8.34 10.55
N GLY A 23 7.96 -9.42 10.59
CA GLY A 23 7.91 -10.38 11.68
C GLY A 23 8.55 -9.82 12.95
N GLU A 24 8.30 -10.45 14.09
CA GLU A 24 8.84 -10.00 15.38
C GLU A 24 10.38 -9.96 15.39
N ASP A 25 11.02 -10.96 14.75
CA ASP A 25 12.46 -11.11 14.68
C ASP A 25 13.11 -10.44 13.46
N GLU A 26 12.34 -9.78 12.58
CA GLU A 26 12.93 -9.09 11.42
C GLU A 26 13.70 -7.84 11.86
N ARG A 27 15.03 -7.86 11.67
CA ARG A 27 15.91 -6.73 11.97
C ARG A 27 15.44 -5.47 11.23
N LYS A 28 15.08 -4.43 12.00
CA LYS A 28 14.73 -3.10 11.46
C LYS A 28 15.91 -2.51 10.70
N THR A 29 15.80 -2.44 9.37
CA THR A 29 16.77 -1.75 8.50
C THR A 29 16.36 -0.30 8.23
N LYS A 30 17.21 0.47 7.52
CA LYS A 30 16.90 1.84 7.06
C LYS A 30 15.58 1.92 6.27
N LYS A 31 15.18 0.84 5.60
CA LYS A 31 13.86 0.70 4.94
C LYS A 31 12.80 0.29 5.97
N ARG A 32 12.37 1.24 6.80
CA ARG A 32 11.33 1.02 7.81
C ARG A 32 10.02 0.58 7.14
N ARG A 33 9.63 -0.68 7.35
CA ARG A 33 8.31 -1.21 6.96
C ARG A 33 7.35 -0.98 8.12
N THR A 34 6.99 0.28 8.35
CA THR A 34 6.15 0.72 9.46
C THR A 34 4.79 0.02 9.40
N PRO A 35 4.18 -0.34 10.55
CA PRO A 35 2.80 -0.77 10.59
C PRO A 35 1.87 0.27 9.94
N ALA A 36 0.79 -0.20 9.35
CA ALA A 36 -0.19 0.67 8.70
C ALA A 36 -1.62 0.21 9.02
N PRO A 37 -2.60 1.12 9.04
CA PRO A 37 -3.99 0.75 9.23
C PRO A 37 -4.48 -0.16 8.10
N ILE A 38 -5.34 -1.13 8.42
CA ILE A 38 -5.96 -2.02 7.45
C ILE A 38 -7.15 -1.28 6.80
N PRO A 39 -7.18 -1.14 5.46
CA PRO A 39 -8.36 -0.58 4.79
C PRO A 39 -9.61 -1.41 5.08
N ARG A 40 -10.75 -0.75 5.33
CA ARG A 40 -12.01 -1.39 5.75
C ARG A 40 -12.42 -2.59 4.88
N LYS A 41 -12.32 -2.46 3.55
CA LYS A 41 -12.65 -3.55 2.61
C LYS A 41 -11.73 -4.76 2.80
N LEU A 42 -10.42 -4.52 2.96
CA LEU A 42 -9.45 -5.58 3.23
C LEU A 42 -9.73 -6.23 4.59
N ALA A 43 -10.04 -5.45 5.62
CA ALA A 43 -10.36 -5.96 6.95
C ALA A 43 -11.56 -6.92 6.93
N ALA A 44 -12.59 -6.64 6.14
CA ALA A 44 -13.74 -7.53 5.96
C ALA A 44 -13.35 -8.88 5.34
N HIS A 45 -12.50 -8.86 4.30
CA HIS A 45 -11.98 -10.09 3.69
C HIS A 45 -11.11 -10.89 4.66
N LEU A 46 -10.21 -10.22 5.39
CA LEU A 46 -9.33 -10.85 6.37
C LEU A 46 -10.11 -11.54 7.50
N ARG A 47 -11.15 -10.89 8.05
CA ARG A 47 -12.03 -11.49 9.06
C ARG A 47 -12.73 -12.73 8.54
N ARG A 48 -13.25 -12.67 7.31
CA ARG A 48 -13.90 -13.81 6.67
C ARG A 48 -12.94 -14.98 6.49
N TRP A 49 -11.74 -14.74 5.98
CA TRP A 49 -10.73 -15.80 5.78
C TRP A 49 -10.31 -16.44 7.10
N ARG A 50 -10.08 -15.62 8.15
CA ARG A 50 -9.80 -16.15 9.50
C ARG A 50 -10.94 -17.02 10.03
N ALA A 51 -12.20 -16.60 9.82
CA ALA A 51 -13.37 -17.38 10.22
C ALA A 51 -13.53 -18.69 9.42
N GLN A 52 -12.98 -18.76 8.21
CA GLN A 52 -12.93 -19.97 7.38
C GLN A 52 -11.78 -20.93 7.77
N GLY A 53 -11.00 -20.59 8.81
CA GLY A 53 -9.90 -21.41 9.31
C GLY A 53 -8.55 -21.10 8.68
N CYS A 54 -8.44 -20.08 7.82
CA CYS A 54 -7.15 -19.71 7.24
C CYS A 54 -6.18 -19.21 8.31
N ILE A 55 -4.92 -19.65 8.22
CA ILE A 55 -3.82 -19.23 9.10
C ILE A 55 -3.07 -18.05 8.45
N TRP A 56 -3.01 -18.03 7.12
CA TRP A 56 -2.41 -16.97 6.33
C TRP A 56 -3.43 -16.30 5.41
N ALA A 57 -3.24 -15.01 5.14
CA ALA A 57 -4.06 -14.32 4.16
C ALA A 57 -3.87 -14.86 2.72
N ILE A 58 -2.75 -15.53 2.46
CA ILE A 58 -2.46 -16.23 1.22
C ILE A 58 -1.82 -17.58 1.58
N GLU A 59 -2.59 -18.64 1.43
CA GLU A 59 -2.20 -20.02 1.74
C GLU A 59 -2.67 -21.00 0.67
N TYR A 60 -2.03 -22.17 0.68
CA TYR A 60 -2.44 -23.36 -0.05
C TYR A 60 -2.27 -24.54 0.90
N ASP A 61 -3.34 -25.30 1.13
CA ASP A 61 -3.36 -26.47 2.03
C ASP A 61 -2.77 -26.17 3.43
N GLY A 62 -3.21 -25.05 4.03
CA GLY A 62 -2.73 -24.56 5.34
C GLY A 62 -1.31 -23.99 5.36
N ALA A 63 -0.54 -24.14 4.27
CA ALA A 63 0.82 -23.64 4.16
C ALA A 63 0.86 -22.23 3.54
N ARG A 64 1.75 -21.39 4.05
CA ARG A 64 1.97 -20.03 3.51
C ARG A 64 2.49 -20.09 2.08
N VAL A 65 1.88 -19.32 1.18
CA VAL A 65 2.47 -19.08 -0.15
C VAL A 65 3.68 -18.15 -0.02
N ALA A 66 4.88 -18.67 -0.31
CA ALA A 66 6.12 -17.90 -0.20
C ALA A 66 6.29 -16.84 -1.30
N ASN A 67 5.78 -17.11 -2.50
CA ASN A 67 5.98 -16.25 -3.67
C ASN A 67 4.76 -16.24 -4.59
N VAL A 68 4.23 -15.05 -4.87
CA VAL A 68 3.04 -14.84 -5.71
C VAL A 68 3.36 -14.42 -7.15
N LYS A 69 4.65 -14.31 -7.53
CA LYS A 69 5.06 -13.80 -8.85
C LYS A 69 4.46 -14.60 -10.00
N ARG A 70 4.47 -15.94 -9.91
CA ARG A 70 3.89 -16.82 -10.94
C ARG A 70 2.39 -16.64 -11.04
N ALA A 71 1.68 -16.70 -9.91
CA ALA A 71 0.23 -16.49 -9.86
C ALA A 71 -0.17 -15.11 -10.41
N PHE A 72 0.60 -14.07 -10.10
CA PHE A 72 0.36 -12.73 -10.64
C PHE A 72 0.60 -12.65 -12.15
N ALA A 73 1.70 -13.23 -12.66
CA ALA A 73 1.96 -13.27 -14.10
C ALA A 73 0.86 -14.04 -14.86
N SER A 74 0.40 -15.16 -14.30
CA SER A 74 -0.75 -15.89 -14.85
C SER A 74 -2.03 -15.04 -14.86
N ALA A 75 -2.30 -14.27 -13.82
CA ALA A 75 -3.45 -13.37 -13.77
C ALA A 75 -3.34 -12.22 -14.79
N VAL A 76 -2.14 -11.65 -14.98
CA VAL A 76 -1.86 -10.62 -15.99
C VAL A 76 -2.12 -11.17 -17.41
N ASN A 77 -1.62 -12.38 -17.69
CA ASN A 77 -1.85 -13.05 -18.98
C ASN A 77 -3.33 -13.36 -19.20
N ALA A 78 -4.03 -13.87 -18.19
CA ALA A 78 -5.46 -14.18 -18.27
C ALA A 78 -6.33 -12.91 -18.46
N ALA A 79 -5.86 -11.76 -17.99
CA ALA A 79 -6.49 -10.46 -18.20
C ALA A 79 -6.05 -9.78 -19.51
N GLU A 80 -5.21 -10.43 -20.32
CA GLU A 80 -4.67 -9.90 -21.59
C GLU A 80 -3.93 -8.56 -21.43
N LEU A 81 -3.29 -8.35 -20.28
CA LEU A 81 -2.52 -7.15 -19.98
C LEU A 81 -1.03 -7.36 -20.25
N SER A 82 -0.33 -6.32 -20.71
CA SER A 82 1.12 -6.33 -20.91
C SER A 82 1.82 -5.29 -20.03
N GLY A 83 3.04 -5.60 -19.59
CA GLY A 83 3.86 -4.68 -18.77
C GLY A 83 3.36 -4.43 -17.35
N VAL A 84 2.32 -5.14 -16.89
CA VAL A 84 1.75 -4.97 -15.55
C VAL A 84 2.52 -5.82 -14.54
N THR A 85 3.02 -5.16 -13.50
CA THR A 85 3.71 -5.80 -12.37
C THR A 85 3.02 -5.42 -11.06
N PRO A 86 3.31 -6.09 -9.94
CA PRO A 86 2.85 -5.62 -8.62
C PRO A 86 3.33 -4.19 -8.31
N HIS A 87 4.47 -3.76 -8.88
CA HIS A 87 4.95 -2.40 -8.72
C HIS A 87 4.04 -1.40 -9.45
N THR A 88 3.55 -1.74 -10.65
CA THR A 88 2.56 -0.94 -11.39
C THR A 88 1.32 -0.67 -10.55
N LEU A 89 0.79 -1.70 -9.87
CA LEU A 89 -0.37 -1.53 -8.98
C LEU A 89 -0.07 -0.59 -7.80
N LYS A 90 1.14 -0.65 -7.24
CA LYS A 90 1.56 0.29 -6.18
C LYS A 90 1.60 1.73 -6.70
N HIS A 91 2.15 1.97 -7.90
CA HIS A 91 2.15 3.30 -8.52
C HIS A 91 0.73 3.85 -8.66
N THR A 92 -0.18 3.05 -9.23
CA THR A 92 -1.59 3.43 -9.41
C THR A 92 -2.26 3.76 -8.08
N ALA A 93 -2.02 2.97 -7.03
CA ALA A 93 -2.59 3.21 -5.71
C ALA A 93 -2.10 4.52 -5.06
N ILE A 94 -0.81 4.86 -5.24
CA ILE A 94 -0.25 6.14 -4.76
C ILE A 94 -0.89 7.30 -5.52
N THR A 95 -0.94 7.23 -6.85
CA THR A 95 -1.58 8.25 -7.68
C THR A 95 -3.04 8.49 -7.25
N TRP A 96 -3.83 7.43 -7.07
CA TRP A 96 -5.23 7.56 -6.63
C TRP A 96 -5.37 8.14 -5.23
N ALA A 97 -4.44 7.87 -4.31
CA ALA A 97 -4.47 8.47 -2.98
C ALA A 97 -4.26 9.99 -3.08
N LEU A 98 -3.26 10.43 -3.84
CA LEU A 98 -2.97 11.86 -4.03
C LEU A 98 -4.09 12.59 -4.76
N GLN A 99 -4.66 11.99 -5.82
CA GLN A 99 -5.82 12.55 -6.53
C GLN A 99 -7.03 12.76 -5.61
N ARG A 100 -7.13 11.99 -4.53
CA ARG A 100 -8.18 12.11 -3.51
C ARG A 100 -7.82 13.06 -2.37
N GLY A 101 -6.71 13.79 -2.50
CA GLY A 101 -6.27 14.80 -1.52
C GLY A 101 -5.56 14.22 -0.29
N VAL A 102 -5.10 12.96 -0.34
CA VAL A 102 -4.25 12.43 0.74
C VAL A 102 -2.92 13.18 0.74
N SER A 103 -2.48 13.63 1.91
CA SER A 103 -1.20 14.33 2.04
C SER A 103 -0.01 13.45 1.62
N THR A 104 1.08 14.07 1.15
CA THR A 104 2.30 13.33 0.78
C THR A 104 2.91 12.59 1.98
N TRP A 105 2.77 13.14 3.19
CA TRP A 105 3.17 12.51 4.45
C TRP A 105 2.39 11.23 4.73
N ASP A 106 1.06 11.27 4.67
CA ASP A 106 0.21 10.10 4.94
C ASP A 106 0.41 9.02 3.86
N ALA A 107 0.53 9.43 2.60
CA ALA A 107 0.86 8.53 1.51
C ALA A 107 2.24 7.87 1.70
N ALA A 108 3.25 8.63 2.16
CA ALA A 108 4.60 8.11 2.40
C ALA A 108 4.58 7.03 3.50
N GLY A 109 3.93 7.34 4.62
CA GLY A 109 3.74 6.39 5.72
C GLY A 109 2.98 5.14 5.26
N PHE A 110 1.86 5.32 4.56
CA PHE A 110 1.02 4.21 4.15
C PHE A 110 1.65 3.34 3.07
N PHE A 111 2.32 3.89 2.07
CA PHE A 111 2.89 3.09 0.98
C PHE A 111 4.35 2.66 1.22
N SER A 112 4.92 2.99 2.39
CA SER A 112 6.34 2.79 2.70
C SER A 112 7.24 3.27 1.56
N THR A 113 6.98 4.49 1.10
CA THR A 113 7.72 5.20 0.05
C THR A 113 8.19 6.52 0.67
N SER A 114 9.40 7.00 0.38
CA SER A 114 9.82 8.28 0.97
C SER A 114 8.94 9.42 0.46
N GLN A 115 8.71 10.42 1.31
CA GLN A 115 7.96 11.61 0.94
C GLN A 115 8.59 12.31 -0.28
N GLU A 116 9.92 12.43 -0.32
CA GLU A 116 10.68 12.95 -1.46
C GLU A 116 10.36 12.19 -2.76
N THR A 117 10.28 10.85 -2.72
CA THR A 117 9.92 10.06 -3.90
C THR A 117 8.46 10.30 -4.29
N ILE A 118 7.56 10.46 -3.30
CA ILE A 118 6.15 10.75 -3.55
C ILE A 118 5.99 12.09 -4.25
N GLU A 119 6.62 13.14 -3.72
CA GLU A 119 6.60 14.49 -4.29
C GLU A 119 7.18 14.49 -5.71
N LYS A 120 8.37 13.91 -5.88
CA LYS A 120 9.08 13.88 -7.17
C LYS A 120 8.31 13.12 -8.26
N VAL A 121 7.75 11.96 -7.93
CA VAL A 121 7.17 11.05 -8.93
C VAL A 121 5.68 11.29 -9.14
N TYR A 122 4.94 11.69 -8.10
CA TYR A 122 3.47 11.73 -8.14
C TYR A 122 2.86 13.05 -7.67
N GLY A 123 3.65 14.01 -7.13
CA GLY A 123 3.12 15.25 -6.56
C GLY A 123 2.23 16.05 -7.52
N HIS A 124 2.50 15.96 -8.82
CA HIS A 124 1.71 16.59 -9.88
C HIS A 124 0.29 16.05 -10.05
N HIS A 125 -0.06 14.95 -9.37
CA HIS A 125 -1.41 14.39 -9.35
C HIS A 125 -2.28 14.89 -8.20
N ALA A 126 -1.74 15.68 -7.27
CA ALA A 126 -2.52 16.23 -6.16
C ALA A 126 -3.52 17.29 -6.69
N PRO A 127 -4.75 17.36 -6.16
CA PRO A 127 -5.79 18.27 -6.64
C PRO A 127 -5.42 19.76 -6.47
N ASP A 128 -4.60 20.05 -5.46
CA ASP A 128 -4.07 21.38 -5.10
C ASP A 128 -2.73 21.68 -5.76
N TYR A 129 -2.24 20.80 -6.65
CA TYR A 129 -0.97 21.00 -7.33
C TYR A 129 -0.97 22.33 -8.09
N MET A 130 -0.01 23.20 -7.74
CA MET A 130 0.13 24.58 -8.25
C MET A 130 -1.01 25.55 -7.89
N GLN A 131 -1.93 25.19 -6.99
CA GLN A 131 -3.01 26.10 -6.59
C GLN A 131 -2.46 27.38 -5.94
N SER A 132 -1.50 27.24 -5.01
CA SER A 132 -0.82 28.39 -4.41
C SER A 132 -0.03 29.24 -5.42
N ALA A 133 0.55 28.62 -6.44
CA ALA A 133 1.23 29.32 -7.53
C ALA A 133 0.24 30.09 -8.41
N ARG A 134 -0.92 29.51 -8.73
CA ARG A 134 -2.01 30.21 -9.43
C ARG A 134 -2.50 31.40 -8.61
N ASP A 135 -2.83 31.18 -7.33
CA ASP A 135 -3.31 32.24 -6.44
C ASP A 135 -2.29 33.38 -6.30
N ALA A 136 -0.99 33.06 -6.26
CA ALA A 136 0.07 34.06 -6.23
C ALA A 136 0.14 34.88 -7.53
N MET A 137 -0.03 34.24 -8.69
CA MET A 137 -0.04 34.93 -9.98
C MET A 137 -1.31 35.78 -10.18
N ASP A 138 -2.47 35.30 -9.75
CA ASP A 138 -3.75 36.02 -9.85
C ASP A 138 -3.76 37.30 -8.99
N ARG A 139 -3.01 37.30 -7.87
CA ARG A 139 -2.86 38.47 -7.00
C ARG A 139 -2.03 39.59 -7.62
N VAL A 140 -1.24 39.33 -8.67
CA VAL A 140 -0.30 40.31 -9.26
C VAL A 140 -0.98 41.23 -10.29
N SER A 141 -2.18 40.93 -10.79
CA SER A 141 -2.86 41.72 -11.84
C SER A 141 -3.77 42.85 -11.35
N ARG A 142 -3.57 43.38 -10.13
CA ARG A 142 -4.22 44.61 -9.65
C ARG A 142 -3.19 45.70 -9.41
N GLY A 143 -2.70 46.29 -10.49
CA GLY A 143 -1.80 47.46 -10.51
C GLY A 143 -1.92 48.17 -11.84
#